data_AF-A0A814DYI8-F1
#
_entry.id   AF-A0A814DYI8-F1
#
_cell.length_a   1.000
_cell.length_b   1.000
_cell.length_c   1.000
_cell.angle_alpha   90.00
_cell.angle_beta   90.00
_cell.angle_gamma   90.00
#
_symmetry.space_group_name_H-M   'P 1'
#
loop_
_entity.id
_entity.type
_entity.pdbx_description
1 polymer ?
#
loop_
_entity_poly.entity_id
_entity_poly.type
_entity_poly.pdbx_seq_one_letter_code
_entity_poly.pdbx_strand_id
1 'polypeptide(L)'
;MTTTTSKTIDECVICREESTKLYQCCSNEADQICELCWSKLISSAMTSGKIGLLFNEKLSCVCCSEPIKRECLPKEIQTRINSILSTVPNTKNPKTIEEFNYSYNKSNELRHCLTNEKFIFLTQRHYNLLGSCIDTYIQSLIKSDPWNYEEIWLPIKDEPTNDHHDQVNIFISNDFKTNENGCLILIQGSGVVRPGQWARSCCINESLDIGSMFPYMAKAKEHNLSVIILNPNQTSYVVVDKPIDTEDAASINKEENAAGEGTNSTNEKQDTTVVNTTSTDTKDNSTDEQILSTSENKDKKEENCDSDDILSFYLSSDPLPRPLTKKISNLSTSREHVLYVYDQIITKSPAKKFYIVAHSAGGDCLMYLLRKRQDKILPNLAKIAFTDSVHSLLPLDSNEIKNFFKANAIHFVASDEPMGKLIDYVYDFSRRPACQEVSAGHPKHEYTSGYSVQGVFQFFFPSDKTQDEDIERIKL
;
A
#
# COMPACT_ATOMS: atom_id res chain seq x y z
N MET A 1 66.84 -9.38 -8.71
CA MET A 1 66.00 -9.49 -9.91
C MET A 1 64.56 -9.27 -9.49
N THR A 2 63.93 -8.18 -9.93
CA THR A 2 62.51 -7.92 -9.71
C THR A 2 61.70 -8.76 -10.69
N THR A 3 60.94 -9.73 -10.18
CA THR A 3 60.00 -10.52 -10.97
C THR A 3 58.77 -9.69 -11.30
N THR A 4 58.83 -8.98 -12.43
CA THR A 4 57.66 -8.30 -13.01
C THR A 4 56.64 -9.37 -13.40
N THR A 5 55.58 -9.51 -12.62
CA THR A 5 54.45 -10.38 -12.96
C THR A 5 53.71 -9.78 -14.16
N SER A 6 54.02 -10.29 -15.35
CA SER A 6 53.24 -10.03 -16.56
C SER A 6 51.81 -10.51 -16.31
N LYS A 7 50.88 -9.57 -16.13
CA LYS A 7 49.45 -9.90 -16.19
C LYS A 7 49.18 -10.43 -17.59
N THR A 8 48.59 -11.61 -17.71
CA THR A 8 48.04 -12.05 -19.00
C THR A 8 46.96 -11.05 -19.40
N ILE A 9 46.99 -10.69 -20.68
CA ILE A 9 45.99 -9.83 -21.30
C ILE A 9 45.20 -10.77 -22.19
N ASP A 10 43.94 -10.98 -21.84
CA ASP A 10 43.06 -11.96 -22.46
C ASP A 10 41.87 -11.21 -23.09
N GLU A 11 41.28 -11.77 -24.15
CA GLU A 11 40.22 -11.11 -24.94
C GLU A 11 38.82 -11.43 -24.39
N CYS A 12 37.97 -10.40 -24.24
CA CYS A 12 36.57 -10.58 -23.86
C CYS A 12 35.74 -11.22 -24.98
N VAL A 13 35.07 -12.36 -24.70
CA VAL A 13 34.28 -13.08 -25.72
C VAL A 13 33.08 -12.29 -26.27
N ILE A 14 32.60 -11.27 -25.54
CA ILE A 14 31.46 -10.42 -25.95
C ILE A 14 31.90 -9.19 -26.75
N CYS A 15 32.79 -8.34 -26.22
CA CYS A 15 33.17 -7.09 -26.89
C CYS A 15 34.42 -7.21 -27.77
N ARG A 16 35.16 -8.32 -27.71
CA ARG A 16 36.43 -8.53 -28.45
C ARG A 16 37.53 -7.53 -28.09
N GLU A 17 37.43 -6.93 -26.91
CA GLU A 17 38.45 -6.04 -26.35
C GLU A 17 39.35 -6.81 -25.37
N GLU A 18 40.64 -6.52 -25.43
CA GLU A 18 41.64 -6.99 -24.45
C GLU A 18 41.35 -6.45 -23.05
N SER A 19 41.46 -7.30 -22.02
CA SER A 19 41.24 -6.90 -20.63
C SER A 19 42.18 -7.59 -19.65
N THR A 20 42.60 -6.85 -18.62
CA THR A 20 43.30 -7.40 -17.44
C THR A 20 42.35 -7.81 -16.31
N LYS A 21 41.02 -7.69 -16.54
CA LYS A 21 39.94 -8.08 -15.63
C LYS A 21 38.89 -8.88 -16.41
N LEU A 22 39.19 -10.15 -16.64
CA LEU A 22 38.22 -11.11 -17.16
C LEU A 22 37.62 -11.95 -16.02
N TYR A 23 36.37 -12.33 -16.20
CA TYR A 23 35.59 -13.16 -15.30
C TYR A 23 34.84 -14.22 -16.12
N GLN A 24 34.89 -15.47 -15.69
CA GLN A 24 34.25 -16.63 -16.31
C GLN A 24 32.73 -16.43 -16.46
N CYS A 25 32.12 -16.76 -17.61
CA CYS A 25 30.67 -16.61 -17.84
C CYS A 25 29.82 -17.74 -17.22
N CYS A 26 30.24 -18.98 -17.46
CA CYS A 26 29.55 -20.21 -17.06
C CYS A 26 30.60 -21.28 -16.72
N SER A 27 30.21 -22.53 -16.46
CA SER A 27 31.13 -23.62 -16.08
C SER A 27 32.30 -23.87 -17.07
N ASN A 28 32.28 -23.29 -18.27
CA ASN A 28 33.37 -23.31 -19.25
C ASN A 28 34.42 -22.23 -18.95
N GLU A 29 35.68 -22.61 -18.74
CA GLU A 29 36.79 -21.68 -18.46
C GLU A 29 37.18 -20.78 -19.65
N ALA A 30 36.79 -21.17 -20.88
CA ALA A 30 37.08 -20.40 -22.09
C ALA A 30 36.14 -19.21 -22.33
N ASP A 31 34.95 -19.20 -21.72
CA ASP A 31 33.92 -18.18 -21.95
C ASP A 31 34.12 -16.98 -21.02
N GLN A 32 35.18 -16.20 -21.21
CA GLN A 32 35.55 -15.11 -20.30
C GLN A 32 35.07 -13.72 -20.75
N ILE A 33 34.48 -12.96 -19.83
CA ILE A 33 33.83 -11.67 -20.08
C ILE A 33 34.48 -10.56 -19.25
N CYS A 34 34.70 -9.39 -19.84
CA CYS A 34 35.25 -8.23 -19.14
C CYS A 34 34.23 -7.58 -18.19
N GLU A 35 34.75 -6.83 -17.20
CA GLU A 35 33.97 -6.11 -16.19
C GLU A 35 32.79 -5.30 -16.79
N LEU A 36 33.01 -4.53 -17.87
CA LEU A 36 31.98 -3.70 -18.50
C LEU A 36 30.84 -4.52 -19.13
N CYS A 37 31.15 -5.64 -19.79
CA CYS A 37 30.14 -6.52 -20.38
C CYS A 37 29.34 -7.24 -19.29
N TRP A 38 29.98 -7.62 -18.19
CA TRP A 38 29.28 -8.11 -17.01
C TRP A 38 28.34 -7.08 -16.39
N SER A 39 28.82 -5.84 -16.18
CA SER A 39 27.98 -4.75 -15.66
C SER A 39 26.75 -4.51 -16.54
N LYS A 40 26.88 -4.57 -17.87
CA LYS A 40 25.74 -4.45 -18.81
C LYS A 40 24.75 -5.62 -18.68
N LEU A 41 25.23 -6.87 -18.66
CA LEU A 41 24.38 -8.05 -18.50
C LEU A 41 23.56 -8.00 -17.19
N ILE A 42 24.24 -7.69 -16.09
CA ILE A 42 23.62 -7.66 -14.76
C ILE A 42 22.73 -6.44 -14.57
N SER A 43 23.12 -5.26 -15.06
CA SER A 43 22.26 -4.07 -15.00
C SER A 43 20.97 -4.30 -15.76
N SER A 44 21.02 -4.94 -16.94
CA SER A 44 19.83 -5.34 -17.71
C SER A 44 18.94 -6.33 -16.95
N ALA A 45 19.53 -7.33 -16.27
CA ALA A 45 18.77 -8.27 -15.44
C ALA A 45 18.12 -7.61 -14.21
N MET A 46 18.81 -6.67 -13.57
CA MET A 46 18.28 -5.89 -12.45
C MET A 46 17.16 -4.93 -12.87
N THR A 47 17.31 -4.19 -13.97
CA THR A 47 16.28 -3.24 -14.44
C THR A 47 15.06 -3.92 -15.07
N SER A 48 15.19 -5.12 -15.62
CA SER A 48 14.08 -5.89 -16.20
C SER A 48 13.25 -6.68 -15.18
N GLY A 49 13.45 -6.47 -13.87
CA GLY A 49 12.77 -7.22 -12.81
C GLY A 49 13.16 -8.71 -12.74
N LYS A 50 14.20 -9.12 -13.47
CA LYS A 50 14.70 -10.50 -13.54
C LYS A 50 15.70 -10.84 -12.44
N ILE A 51 15.76 -10.04 -11.37
CA ILE A 51 16.70 -10.24 -10.26
C ILE A 51 16.46 -11.59 -9.56
N GLY A 52 15.20 -12.05 -9.50
CA GLY A 52 14.83 -13.42 -9.09
C GLY A 52 15.50 -14.55 -9.87
N LEU A 53 15.98 -14.31 -11.10
CA LEU A 53 16.75 -15.30 -11.87
C LEU A 53 18.20 -15.42 -11.40
N LEU A 54 18.81 -14.35 -10.88
CA LEU A 54 20.16 -14.39 -10.29
C LEU A 54 20.19 -15.24 -9.01
N PHE A 55 19.09 -15.25 -8.25
CA PHE A 55 18.99 -16.01 -7.01
C PHE A 55 18.67 -17.49 -7.26
N ASN A 56 18.02 -17.84 -8.36
CA ASN A 56 17.65 -19.23 -8.71
C ASN A 56 18.58 -19.88 -9.76
N GLU A 57 19.73 -19.28 -10.08
CA GLU A 57 20.65 -19.71 -11.15
C GLU A 57 19.99 -19.82 -12.54
N LYS A 58 18.89 -19.09 -12.77
CA LYS A 58 18.11 -19.10 -14.03
C LYS A 58 18.56 -18.03 -15.04
N LEU A 59 19.67 -17.35 -14.79
CA LEU A 59 20.31 -16.50 -15.79
C LEU A 59 21.20 -17.37 -16.68
N SER A 60 20.87 -17.48 -17.97
CA SER A 60 21.71 -18.18 -18.95
C SER A 60 22.83 -17.29 -19.50
N CYS A 61 24.02 -17.86 -19.69
CA CYS A 61 25.13 -17.19 -20.37
C CYS A 61 24.82 -17.03 -21.86
N VAL A 62 25.10 -15.85 -22.42
CA VAL A 62 24.80 -15.54 -23.84
C VAL A 62 25.68 -16.37 -24.81
N CYS A 63 26.81 -16.91 -24.35
CA CYS A 63 27.74 -17.69 -25.17
C CYS A 63 27.39 -19.19 -25.16
N CYS A 64 27.30 -19.79 -23.98
CA CYS A 64 27.11 -21.24 -23.80
C CYS A 64 25.64 -21.65 -23.55
N SER A 65 24.70 -20.71 -23.35
CA SER A 65 23.31 -20.92 -22.89
C SER A 65 23.13 -21.58 -21.51
N GLU A 66 24.18 -22.16 -20.93
CA GLU A 66 24.18 -22.74 -19.59
C GLU A 66 23.87 -21.72 -18.47
N PRO A 67 23.29 -22.17 -17.34
CA PRO A 67 23.20 -21.42 -16.09
C PRO A 67 24.49 -20.73 -15.66
N ILE A 68 24.38 -19.45 -15.31
CA ILE A 68 25.44 -18.67 -14.68
C ILE A 68 25.39 -18.91 -13.17
N LYS A 69 26.43 -19.53 -12.63
CA LYS A 69 26.64 -19.66 -11.19
C LYS A 69 27.03 -18.32 -10.57
N ARG A 70 26.60 -18.07 -9.32
CA ARG A 70 26.92 -16.83 -8.60
C ARG A 70 28.43 -16.63 -8.41
N GLU A 71 29.17 -17.72 -8.26
CA GLU A 71 30.64 -17.76 -8.09
C GLU A 71 31.40 -17.10 -9.25
N CYS A 72 30.85 -17.22 -10.46
CA CYS A 72 31.43 -16.73 -11.71
C CYS A 72 31.27 -15.20 -11.90
N LEU A 73 30.35 -14.58 -11.16
CA LEU A 73 30.05 -13.14 -11.26
C LEU A 73 31.22 -12.28 -10.73
N PRO A 74 31.39 -11.02 -11.20
CA PRO A 74 32.35 -10.10 -10.59
C PRO A 74 32.07 -9.89 -9.09
N LYS A 75 33.13 -9.78 -8.28
CA LYS A 75 33.01 -9.70 -6.80
C LYS A 75 32.06 -8.60 -6.32
N GLU A 76 32.07 -7.43 -6.95
CA GLU A 76 31.16 -6.32 -6.64
C GLU A 76 29.69 -6.69 -6.86
N ILE A 77 29.40 -7.42 -7.94
CA ILE A 77 28.07 -7.96 -8.22
C ILE A 77 27.68 -9.03 -7.20
N GLN A 78 28.60 -9.92 -6.81
CA GLN A 78 28.35 -10.90 -5.74
C GLN A 78 28.01 -10.20 -4.42
N THR A 79 28.77 -9.18 -4.02
CA THR A 79 28.49 -8.37 -2.82
C THR A 79 27.11 -7.72 -2.90
N ARG A 80 26.72 -7.15 -4.05
CA ARG A 80 25.40 -6.53 -4.23
C ARG A 80 24.26 -7.55 -4.18
N ILE A 81 24.42 -8.71 -4.83
CA ILE A 81 23.48 -9.84 -4.76
C ILE A 81 23.32 -10.31 -3.31
N ASN A 82 24.41 -10.45 -2.55
CA ASN A 82 24.38 -10.84 -1.15
C ASN A 82 23.69 -9.78 -0.27
N SER A 83 23.89 -8.49 -0.53
CA SER A 83 23.17 -7.41 0.16
C SER A 83 21.68 -7.37 -0.15
N ILE A 84 21.25 -7.89 -1.31
CA ILE A 84 19.82 -8.00 -1.62
C ILE A 84 19.24 -9.26 -0.97
N LEU A 85 19.99 -10.37 -0.94
CA LEU A 85 19.61 -11.58 -0.21
C LEU A 85 19.49 -11.34 1.30
N SER A 86 20.32 -10.48 1.90
CA SER A 86 20.14 -10.10 3.31
C SER A 86 18.83 -9.36 3.59
N THR A 87 18.10 -8.90 2.57
CA THR A 87 16.76 -8.33 2.74
C THR A 87 15.64 -9.37 2.75
N VAL A 88 15.96 -10.66 2.62
CA VAL A 88 15.03 -11.78 2.82
C VAL A 88 14.98 -12.10 4.31
N PRO A 89 13.84 -11.88 5.01
CA PRO A 89 13.72 -12.20 6.43
C PRO A 89 13.86 -13.71 6.66
N ASN A 90 14.48 -14.07 7.77
CA ASN A 90 14.60 -15.44 8.29
C ASN A 90 13.29 -15.97 8.94
N THR A 91 12.14 -15.51 8.45
CA THR A 91 10.79 -15.99 8.80
C THR A 91 9.82 -15.74 7.65
N LYS A 92 8.79 -16.58 7.50
CA LYS A 92 7.70 -16.38 6.53
C LYS A 92 6.65 -15.35 6.98
N ASN A 93 6.71 -14.89 8.25
CA ASN A 93 5.70 -14.02 8.86
C ASN A 93 6.31 -12.81 9.58
N PRO A 94 7.10 -11.97 8.89
CA PRO A 94 7.84 -10.86 9.50
C PRO A 94 6.91 -9.80 10.08
N LYS A 95 7.41 -9.05 11.07
CA LYS A 95 6.66 -8.04 11.82
C LYS A 95 7.23 -6.64 11.68
N THR A 96 8.56 -6.49 11.61
CA THR A 96 9.20 -5.18 11.53
C THR A 96 9.93 -4.96 10.20
N ILE A 97 10.32 -3.70 9.94
CA ILE A 97 11.05 -3.32 8.73
C ILE A 97 12.51 -3.82 8.82
N GLU A 98 13.05 -3.85 10.04
CA GLU A 98 14.41 -4.27 10.37
C GLU A 98 14.64 -5.75 10.08
N GLU A 99 13.61 -6.60 10.14
CA GLU A 99 13.66 -8.00 9.69
C GLU A 99 13.96 -8.15 8.18
N PHE A 100 13.66 -7.11 7.38
CA PHE A 100 14.05 -7.02 5.97
C PHE A 100 15.40 -6.30 5.78
N ASN A 101 16.16 -6.04 6.85
CA ASN A 101 17.36 -5.21 6.85
C ASN A 101 17.16 -3.79 6.26
N TYR A 102 15.96 -3.21 6.42
CA TYR A 102 15.68 -1.81 6.12
C TYR A 102 15.36 -1.00 7.38
N SER A 103 15.55 0.32 7.29
CA SER A 103 15.07 1.29 8.27
C SER A 103 14.81 2.64 7.59
N TYR A 104 14.02 3.52 8.20
CA TYR A 104 13.87 4.90 7.74
C TYR A 104 15.01 5.77 8.26
N ASN A 105 15.68 6.49 7.36
CA ASN A 105 16.76 7.41 7.71
C ASN A 105 16.22 8.75 8.27
N LYS A 106 17.12 9.67 8.65
CA LYS A 106 16.77 11.01 9.17
C LYS A 106 16.04 11.92 8.16
N SER A 107 16.04 11.56 6.89
CA SER A 107 15.31 12.23 5.80
C SER A 107 14.01 11.48 5.44
N ASN A 108 13.54 10.62 6.34
CA ASN A 108 12.34 9.79 6.18
C ASN A 108 12.37 8.85 4.96
N GLU A 109 13.55 8.50 4.46
CA GLU A 109 13.71 7.61 3.30
C GLU A 109 14.04 6.18 3.74
N LEU A 110 13.42 5.17 3.10
CA LEU A 110 13.71 3.77 3.40
C LEU A 110 15.10 3.40 2.86
N ARG A 111 15.97 2.86 3.72
CA ARG A 111 17.37 2.54 3.41
C ARG A 111 17.81 1.21 4.01
N HIS A 112 18.65 0.47 3.29
CA HIS A 112 19.22 -0.78 3.77
C HIS A 112 20.16 -0.50 4.96
N CYS A 113 19.97 -1.17 6.10
CA CYS A 113 20.62 -0.86 7.38
C CYS A 113 22.15 -0.84 7.32
N LEU A 114 22.76 -1.72 6.51
CA LEU A 114 24.22 -1.84 6.41
C LEU A 114 24.86 -0.99 5.29
N THR A 115 24.22 -0.88 4.12
CA THR A 115 24.80 -0.25 2.92
C THR A 115 24.26 1.16 2.65
N ASN A 116 23.17 1.56 3.32
CA ASN A 116 22.42 2.78 3.07
C ASN A 116 21.93 2.93 1.61
N GLU A 117 21.77 1.81 0.88
CA GLU A 117 21.18 1.81 -0.45
C GLU A 117 19.64 1.95 -0.41
N LYS A 118 19.04 2.41 -1.52
CA LYS A 118 17.58 2.42 -1.71
C LYS A 118 17.01 1.00 -1.78
N PHE A 119 15.71 0.86 -1.56
CA PHE A 119 14.97 -0.39 -1.82
C PHE A 119 15.21 -0.94 -3.23
N ILE A 120 15.37 -2.26 -3.33
CA ILE A 120 15.44 -2.99 -4.60
C ILE A 120 14.31 -4.02 -4.62
N PHE A 121 13.49 -3.99 -5.68
CA PHE A 121 12.39 -4.93 -5.85
C PHE A 121 12.90 -6.35 -6.10
N LEU A 122 12.58 -7.27 -5.20
CA LEU A 122 12.91 -8.69 -5.30
C LEU A 122 11.79 -9.51 -5.97
N THR A 123 10.62 -9.56 -5.31
CA THR A 123 9.38 -10.17 -5.79
C THR A 123 8.18 -9.41 -5.27
N GLN A 124 7.00 -9.64 -5.85
CA GLN A 124 5.75 -9.07 -5.34
C GLN A 124 5.43 -9.53 -3.91
N ARG A 125 5.82 -10.76 -3.54
CA ARG A 125 5.61 -11.31 -2.19
C ARG A 125 6.48 -10.57 -1.16
N HIS A 126 7.76 -10.39 -1.45
CA HIS A 126 8.69 -9.60 -0.63
C HIS A 126 8.20 -8.16 -0.46
N TYR A 127 7.88 -7.48 -1.56
CA TYR A 127 7.33 -6.12 -1.55
C TYR A 127 6.03 -5.99 -0.74
N ASN A 128 5.12 -6.97 -0.85
CA ASN A 128 3.85 -6.95 -0.13
C ASN A 128 4.04 -7.11 1.38
N LEU A 129 4.94 -8.00 1.81
CA LEU A 129 5.21 -8.26 3.23
C LEU A 129 5.96 -7.08 3.87
N LEU A 130 6.99 -6.55 3.22
CA LEU A 130 7.67 -5.31 3.64
C LEU A 130 6.68 -4.14 3.74
N GLY A 131 5.78 -4.02 2.77
CA GLY A 131 4.70 -3.04 2.78
C GLY A 131 3.78 -3.15 4.00
N SER A 132 3.44 -4.36 4.44
CA SER A 132 2.64 -4.57 5.67
C SER A 132 3.40 -4.19 6.95
N CYS A 133 4.72 -4.38 6.99
CA CYS A 133 5.55 -3.88 8.09
C CYS A 133 5.61 -2.35 8.10
N ILE A 134 5.65 -1.71 6.92
CA ILE A 134 5.57 -0.25 6.78
C ILE A 134 4.19 0.29 7.20
N ASP A 135 3.09 -0.41 6.90
CA ASP A 135 1.75 -0.04 7.40
C ASP A 135 1.75 0.04 8.94
N THR A 136 2.32 -0.99 9.60
CA THR A 136 2.43 -1.05 11.07
C THR A 136 3.35 0.03 11.64
N TYR A 137 4.50 0.27 11.00
CA TYR A 137 5.47 1.30 11.40
C TYR A 137 4.89 2.72 11.32
N ILE A 138 4.16 3.04 10.24
CA ILE A 138 3.52 4.36 10.11
C ILE A 138 2.45 4.56 11.19
N GLN A 139 1.68 3.52 11.53
CA GLN A 139 0.70 3.60 12.61
C GLN A 139 1.34 3.69 14.00
N SER A 140 2.50 3.04 14.24
CA SER A 140 3.22 3.22 15.51
C SER A 140 3.78 4.63 15.66
N LEU A 141 4.24 5.26 14.57
CA LEU A 141 4.61 6.68 14.55
C LEU A 141 3.41 7.59 14.84
N ILE A 142 2.24 7.35 14.25
CA ILE A 142 1.00 8.13 14.54
C ILE A 142 0.66 8.11 16.03
N LYS A 143 0.85 6.98 16.70
CA LYS A 143 0.59 6.78 18.13
C LYS A 143 1.69 7.31 19.06
N SER A 144 2.85 7.70 18.51
CA SER A 144 4.04 8.11 19.25
C SER A 144 4.28 9.62 19.14
N ASP A 145 5.21 10.15 19.94
CA ASP A 145 5.68 11.53 19.81
C ASP A 145 6.25 11.80 18.41
N PRO A 146 5.95 12.95 17.75
CA PRO A 146 5.25 14.14 18.25
C PRO A 146 3.74 14.18 17.99
N TRP A 147 3.16 13.10 17.46
CA TRP A 147 1.76 13.04 17.06
C TRP A 147 0.86 12.65 18.22
N ASN A 148 1.14 11.50 18.84
CA ASN A 148 0.41 10.93 19.97
C ASN A 148 -1.10 10.77 19.70
N TYR A 149 -1.53 10.48 18.46
CA TYR A 149 -2.96 10.41 18.10
C TYR A 149 -3.65 9.19 18.72
N GLU A 150 -4.93 9.34 19.03
CA GLU A 150 -5.79 8.30 19.58
C GLU A 150 -6.25 7.34 18.46
N GLU A 151 -6.06 6.03 18.67
CA GLU A 151 -6.52 4.98 17.78
C GLU A 151 -7.95 4.55 18.17
N ILE A 152 -8.90 4.61 17.23
CA ILE A 152 -10.30 4.25 17.45
C ILE A 152 -10.65 3.03 16.60
N TRP A 153 -11.21 2.01 17.23
CA TRP A 153 -11.62 0.75 16.58
C TRP A 153 -13.12 0.74 16.27
N LEU A 154 -13.47 0.39 15.04
CA LEU A 154 -14.83 0.48 14.49
C LEU A 154 -15.32 -0.91 14.00
N PRO A 155 -16.62 -1.27 14.14
CA PRO A 155 -17.67 -0.46 14.75
C PRO A 155 -17.42 -0.24 16.24
N ILE A 156 -17.95 0.86 16.78
CA ILE A 156 -17.92 1.11 18.23
C ILE A 156 -18.76 0.00 18.90
N LYS A 157 -18.16 -0.71 19.85
CA LYS A 157 -18.81 -1.72 20.69
C LYS A 157 -19.22 -1.07 22.02
N ASP A 158 -20.33 -1.54 22.60
CA ASP A 158 -20.81 -1.04 23.90
C ASP A 158 -19.88 -1.44 25.05
N GLU A 159 -19.26 -2.62 24.96
CA GLU A 159 -18.23 -3.09 25.89
C GLU A 159 -16.83 -2.96 25.29
N PRO A 160 -15.86 -2.31 25.96
CA PRO A 160 -14.48 -2.24 25.49
C PRO A 160 -13.80 -3.61 25.51
N THR A 161 -13.41 -4.11 24.34
CA THR A 161 -12.60 -5.33 24.18
C THR A 161 -11.19 -4.99 23.76
N ASN A 162 -10.17 -5.66 24.32
CA ASN A 162 -8.80 -5.61 23.79
C ASN A 162 -8.62 -6.46 22.51
N ASP A 163 -9.63 -7.28 22.20
CA ASP A 163 -9.73 -8.00 20.93
C ASP A 163 -10.48 -7.14 19.90
N HIS A 164 -9.77 -6.83 18.82
CA HIS A 164 -10.24 -6.02 17.70
C HIS A 164 -10.22 -6.80 16.38
N HIS A 165 -10.19 -8.14 16.41
CA HIS A 165 -10.04 -8.96 15.20
C HIS A 165 -11.13 -8.69 14.15
N ASP A 166 -12.35 -8.34 14.57
CA ASP A 166 -13.53 -8.04 13.76
C ASP A 166 -13.70 -6.54 13.45
N GLN A 167 -12.75 -5.69 13.86
CA GLN A 167 -12.81 -4.23 13.76
C GLN A 167 -11.80 -3.66 12.75
N VAL A 168 -11.96 -2.36 12.46
CA VAL A 168 -11.05 -1.55 11.65
C VAL A 168 -10.63 -0.30 12.44
N ASN A 169 -9.34 0.02 12.43
CA ASN A 169 -8.84 1.22 13.09
C ASN A 169 -8.96 2.48 12.22
N ILE A 170 -9.20 3.61 12.87
CA ILE A 170 -8.99 4.98 12.39
C ILE A 170 -8.18 5.75 13.43
N PHE A 171 -7.70 6.95 13.10
CA PHE A 171 -6.95 7.79 14.05
C PHE A 171 -7.55 9.18 14.16
N ILE A 172 -7.55 9.74 15.37
CA ILE A 172 -7.94 11.14 15.66
C ILE A 172 -6.84 11.84 16.46
N SER A 173 -6.67 13.14 16.23
CA SER A 173 -5.77 13.95 17.05
C SER A 173 -6.30 14.12 18.48
N ASN A 174 -5.41 14.33 19.47
CA ASN A 174 -5.79 14.44 20.89
C ASN A 174 -6.77 15.60 21.17
N ASP A 175 -6.76 16.62 20.34
CA ASP A 175 -7.66 17.77 20.40
C ASP A 175 -8.95 17.59 19.59
N PHE A 176 -9.16 16.46 18.89
CA PHE A 176 -10.35 16.22 18.05
C PHE A 176 -11.68 16.39 18.79
N LYS A 177 -11.70 16.03 20.07
CA LYS A 177 -12.88 16.11 20.95
C LYS A 177 -13.07 17.50 21.59
N THR A 178 -12.13 18.44 21.40
CA THR A 178 -12.09 19.75 22.07
C THR A 178 -11.82 20.95 21.16
N ASN A 179 -11.31 20.75 19.94
CA ASN A 179 -10.92 21.81 19.03
C ASN A 179 -12.12 22.35 18.22
N GLU A 180 -12.52 23.59 18.50
CA GLU A 180 -13.59 24.29 17.79
C GLU A 180 -13.17 24.97 16.48
N ASN A 181 -11.87 25.20 16.27
CA ASN A 181 -11.33 26.02 15.17
C ASN A 181 -11.54 25.36 13.80
N GLY A 182 -11.35 24.05 13.75
CA GLY A 182 -11.63 23.25 12.57
C GLY A 182 -11.11 21.82 12.68
N CYS A 183 -11.52 20.99 11.73
CA CYS A 183 -11.10 19.59 11.64
C CYS A 183 -10.75 19.24 10.18
N LEU A 184 -9.57 18.63 9.99
CA LEU A 184 -9.09 18.09 8.73
C LEU A 184 -9.42 16.59 8.65
N ILE A 185 -10.17 16.21 7.61
CA ILE A 185 -10.59 14.84 7.33
C ILE A 185 -9.73 14.31 6.18
N LEU A 186 -8.93 13.27 6.44
CA LEU A 186 -8.06 12.64 5.44
C LEU A 186 -8.68 11.32 4.94
N ILE A 187 -8.95 11.24 3.63
CA ILE A 187 -9.57 10.08 2.97
C ILE A 187 -8.61 9.55 1.90
N GLN A 188 -7.93 8.45 2.22
CA GLN A 188 -7.03 7.74 1.32
C GLN A 188 -7.73 7.10 0.11
N GLY A 189 -6.93 6.77 -0.92
CA GLY A 189 -7.36 6.01 -2.08
C GLY A 189 -7.62 4.52 -1.79
N SER A 190 -7.98 3.78 -2.83
CA SER A 190 -8.24 2.34 -2.76
C SER A 190 -6.94 1.51 -2.66
N GLY A 191 -7.09 0.23 -2.32
CA GLY A 191 -5.99 -0.76 -2.37
C GLY A 191 -5.41 -1.13 -1.01
N VAL A 192 -4.10 -1.41 -0.97
CA VAL A 192 -3.43 -1.97 0.21
C VAL A 192 -3.01 -0.94 1.25
N VAL A 193 -3.13 0.36 0.97
CA VAL A 193 -2.77 1.43 1.93
C VAL A 193 -3.67 1.42 3.16
N ARG A 194 -3.11 1.90 4.27
CA ARG A 194 -3.72 1.95 5.61
C ARG A 194 -3.55 3.36 6.20
N PRO A 195 -4.31 3.73 7.26
CA PRO A 195 -4.25 5.05 7.88
C PRO A 195 -2.82 5.53 8.11
N GLY A 196 -2.57 6.77 7.68
CA GLY A 196 -1.24 7.35 7.62
C GLY A 196 -0.59 7.32 6.25
N GLN A 197 -1.14 6.63 5.25
CA GLN A 197 -0.54 6.52 3.91
C GLN A 197 -1.45 7.03 2.79
N TRP A 198 -0.83 7.77 1.87
CA TRP A 198 -1.36 8.00 0.52
C TRP A 198 -0.92 6.89 -0.44
N ALA A 199 0.37 6.52 -0.41
CA ALA A 199 0.97 5.60 -1.36
C ALA A 199 2.12 4.78 -0.77
N ARG A 200 1.93 3.45 -0.69
CA ARG A 200 2.95 2.48 -0.25
C ARG A 200 4.23 2.55 -1.10
N SER A 201 4.09 2.71 -2.41
CA SER A 201 5.22 2.82 -3.35
C SER A 201 6.09 4.04 -3.06
N CYS A 202 5.49 5.19 -2.74
CA CYS A 202 6.23 6.38 -2.34
C CYS A 202 6.91 6.21 -0.98
N CYS A 203 6.25 5.58 -0.01
CA CYS A 203 6.86 5.26 1.29
C CYS A 203 8.11 4.37 1.16
N ILE A 204 8.13 3.46 0.17
CA ILE A 204 9.24 2.52 -0.07
C ILE A 204 10.37 3.13 -0.91
N ASN A 205 10.06 3.87 -1.97
CA ASN A 205 11.06 4.29 -2.98
C ASN A 205 11.55 5.74 -2.82
N GLU A 206 10.72 6.60 -2.24
CA GLU A 206 11.01 8.02 -2.01
C GLU A 206 11.22 8.27 -0.50
N SER A 207 10.16 8.71 0.19
CA SER A 207 10.17 8.99 1.63
C SER A 207 8.76 8.96 2.22
N LEU A 208 8.65 8.94 3.55
CA LEU A 208 7.39 9.17 4.25
C LEU A 208 6.85 10.57 3.98
N ASP A 209 7.69 11.57 3.71
CA ASP A 209 7.23 12.94 3.41
C ASP A 209 6.45 13.03 2.08
N ILE A 210 6.63 12.06 1.17
CA ILE A 210 5.83 11.96 -0.07
C ILE A 210 4.70 10.92 0.08
N GLY A 211 4.98 9.76 0.67
CA GLY A 211 4.03 8.64 0.72
C GLY A 211 3.03 8.66 1.87
N SER A 212 3.30 9.42 2.94
CA SER A 212 2.49 9.43 4.17
C SER A 212 1.63 10.69 4.32
N MET A 213 0.76 10.66 5.32
CA MET A 213 -0.08 11.79 5.74
C MET A 213 0.63 12.76 6.70
N PHE A 214 1.86 12.48 7.14
CA PHE A 214 2.58 13.32 8.12
C PHE A 214 2.71 14.80 7.69
N PRO A 215 2.95 15.16 6.41
CA PRO A 215 2.96 16.57 6.00
C PRO A 215 1.60 17.27 6.17
N TYR A 216 0.49 16.55 5.94
CA TYR A 216 -0.86 17.06 6.18
C TYR A 216 -1.15 17.20 7.68
N MET A 217 -0.68 16.27 8.50
CA MET A 217 -0.80 16.34 9.97
C MET A 217 0.04 17.50 10.54
N ALA A 218 1.24 17.75 9.99
CA ALA A 218 2.07 18.90 10.34
C ALA A 218 1.37 20.21 10.02
N LYS A 219 0.90 20.36 8.78
CA LYS A 219 0.19 21.57 8.33
C LYS A 219 -1.15 21.78 9.04
N ALA A 220 -1.88 20.71 9.38
CA ALA A 220 -3.07 20.81 10.22
C ALA A 220 -2.76 21.43 11.59
N LYS A 221 -1.67 20.96 12.24
CA LYS A 221 -1.19 21.50 13.51
C LYS A 221 -0.74 22.96 13.41
N GLU A 222 -0.05 23.34 12.33
CA GLU A 222 0.29 24.75 12.05
C GLU A 222 -0.95 25.65 11.93
N HIS A 223 -2.03 25.15 11.32
CA HIS A 223 -3.30 25.86 11.18
C HIS A 223 -4.30 25.62 12.33
N ASN A 224 -3.86 25.04 13.45
CA ASN A 224 -4.66 24.75 14.64
C ASN A 224 -5.95 23.94 14.34
N LEU A 225 -5.87 23.00 13.39
CA LEU A 225 -6.93 22.05 13.08
C LEU A 225 -6.71 20.74 13.84
N SER A 226 -7.79 20.17 14.36
CA SER A 226 -7.81 18.74 14.69
C SER A 226 -7.78 17.89 13.42
N VAL A 227 -7.44 16.61 13.53
CA VAL A 227 -7.29 15.70 12.38
C VAL A 227 -8.05 14.40 12.64
N ILE A 228 -8.66 13.85 11.59
CA ILE A 228 -9.17 12.47 11.55
C ILE A 228 -8.69 11.77 10.27
N ILE A 229 -8.19 10.55 10.45
CA ILE A 229 -7.60 9.71 9.40
C ILE A 229 -8.44 8.45 9.22
N LEU A 230 -9.06 8.28 8.05
CA LEU A 230 -9.99 7.18 7.77
C LEU A 230 -9.29 5.95 7.17
N ASN A 231 -9.94 4.78 7.29
CA ASN A 231 -9.49 3.49 6.76
C ASN A 231 -10.53 2.84 5.82
N PRO A 232 -10.89 3.47 4.69
CA PRO A 232 -11.91 2.97 3.77
C PRO A 232 -11.55 1.64 3.09
N ASN A 233 -10.31 1.13 3.25
CA ASN A 233 -9.83 -0.07 2.55
C ASN A 233 -10.04 -1.37 3.35
N GLN A 234 -10.11 -1.30 4.68
CA GLN A 234 -10.33 -2.48 5.52
C GLN A 234 -11.83 -2.64 5.79
N THR A 235 -12.48 -3.44 4.94
CA THR A 235 -13.93 -3.71 4.95
C THR A 235 -14.28 -5.13 5.40
N SER A 236 -13.26 -5.92 5.75
CA SER A 236 -13.35 -7.31 6.13
C SER A 236 -12.21 -7.68 7.09
N TYR A 237 -12.44 -8.71 7.88
CA TYR A 237 -11.46 -9.31 8.77
C TYR A 237 -11.19 -10.77 8.39
N VAL A 238 -10.01 -11.28 8.75
CA VAL A 238 -9.65 -12.68 8.53
C VAL A 238 -10.39 -13.57 9.51
N VAL A 239 -11.03 -14.63 8.99
CA VAL A 239 -11.54 -15.71 9.83
C VAL A 239 -10.35 -16.57 10.22
N VAL A 240 -10.00 -16.55 11.51
CA VAL A 240 -9.14 -17.58 12.09
C VAL A 240 -10.03 -18.76 12.40
N ASP A 241 -9.72 -19.93 11.83
CA ASP A 241 -10.44 -21.17 12.14
C ASP A 241 -10.24 -21.53 13.61
N LYS A 242 -11.17 -21.10 14.46
CA LYS A 242 -11.48 -21.83 15.68
C LYS A 242 -12.08 -23.18 15.26
N PRO A 243 -11.79 -24.29 15.96
CA PRO A 243 -12.49 -25.55 15.71
C PRO A 243 -13.99 -25.29 15.75
N ILE A 244 -14.70 -25.68 14.69
CA ILE A 244 -16.15 -25.50 14.60
C ILE A 244 -16.79 -26.50 15.55
N ASP A 245 -17.37 -26.01 16.65
CA ASP A 245 -18.30 -26.80 17.45
C ASP A 245 -19.49 -27.17 16.54
N THR A 246 -19.84 -28.46 16.51
CA THR A 246 -20.53 -29.12 15.39
C THR A 246 -22.01 -28.76 15.21
N GLU A 247 -22.51 -27.70 15.84
CA GLU A 247 -23.91 -27.26 15.75
C GLU A 247 -24.14 -26.19 14.66
N ASP A 248 -23.18 -25.32 14.38
CA ASP A 248 -23.34 -24.22 13.40
C ASP A 248 -23.36 -24.69 11.92
N ALA A 249 -22.78 -25.86 11.64
CA ALA A 249 -22.71 -26.42 10.28
C ALA A 249 -24.10 -26.76 9.68
N ALA A 250 -25.11 -26.97 10.54
CA ALA A 250 -26.49 -27.26 10.10
C ALA A 250 -27.26 -26.02 9.62
N SER A 251 -26.80 -24.81 9.98
CA SER A 251 -27.47 -23.54 9.65
C SER A 251 -27.10 -23.04 8.26
N ILE A 252 -25.85 -23.26 7.83
CA ILE A 252 -25.29 -22.74 6.57
C ILE A 252 -25.99 -23.36 5.34
N ASN A 253 -26.30 -24.66 5.38
CA ASN A 253 -26.86 -25.41 4.24
C ASN A 253 -28.35 -25.09 3.92
N LYS A 254 -29.01 -24.20 4.69
CA LYS A 254 -30.43 -23.83 4.46
C LYS A 254 -30.63 -22.54 3.67
N GLU A 255 -29.68 -21.62 3.66
CA GLU A 255 -29.84 -20.34 2.95
C GLU A 255 -29.43 -20.42 1.46
N GLU A 256 -28.47 -21.28 1.10
CA GLU A 256 -28.06 -21.46 -0.31
C GLU A 256 -29.15 -22.12 -1.20
N ASN A 257 -30.11 -22.83 -0.61
CA ASN A 257 -31.18 -23.53 -1.34
C ASN A 257 -32.43 -22.67 -1.61
N ALA A 258 -32.43 -21.38 -1.25
CA ALA A 258 -33.61 -20.51 -1.34
C ALA A 258 -33.55 -19.41 -2.42
N ALA A 259 -32.43 -19.26 -3.15
CA ALA A 259 -32.18 -18.17 -4.09
C ALA A 259 -31.81 -18.67 -5.50
N GLY A 260 -32.74 -19.36 -6.18
CA GLY A 260 -32.44 -20.05 -7.43
C GLY A 260 -33.62 -20.34 -8.38
N GLU A 261 -34.59 -19.44 -8.54
CA GLU A 261 -35.63 -19.57 -9.59
C GLU A 261 -35.79 -18.30 -10.44
N GLY A 262 -35.75 -18.48 -11.77
CA GLY A 262 -36.05 -17.46 -12.80
C GLY A 262 -34.83 -16.69 -13.33
N THR A 263 -34.56 -16.63 -14.65
CA THR A 263 -35.33 -17.04 -15.84
C THR A 263 -34.42 -17.46 -17.03
N ASN A 264 -35.00 -18.23 -17.97
CA ASN A 264 -34.32 -18.86 -19.12
C ASN A 264 -34.15 -17.95 -20.36
N SER A 265 -33.13 -18.23 -21.18
CA SER A 265 -33.23 -18.38 -22.66
C SER A 265 -31.92 -18.98 -23.25
N THR A 266 -31.86 -20.29 -23.51
CA THR A 266 -32.12 -21.01 -24.79
C THR A 266 -30.99 -20.99 -25.85
N ASN A 267 -30.25 -22.11 -25.94
CA ASN A 267 -30.04 -22.99 -27.14
C ASN A 267 -28.79 -23.88 -26.90
N GLU A 268 -28.92 -25.21 -26.78
CA GLU A 268 -28.80 -26.20 -27.89
C GLU A 268 -27.46 -26.09 -28.68
N LYS A 269 -26.60 -27.09 -28.92
CA LYS A 269 -26.54 -28.59 -28.78
C LYS A 269 -25.03 -29.02 -28.92
N GLN A 270 -24.52 -30.24 -28.73
CA GLN A 270 -25.04 -31.60 -28.41
C GLN A 270 -23.93 -32.51 -27.80
N ASP A 271 -24.33 -33.68 -27.28
CA ASP A 271 -23.64 -34.98 -27.14
C ASP A 271 -22.10 -35.13 -27.15
N THR A 272 -21.54 -35.79 -26.12
CA THR A 272 -21.27 -37.25 -26.20
C THR A 272 -21.01 -37.92 -24.84
N THR A 273 -21.38 -39.19 -24.75
CA THR A 273 -21.33 -40.09 -23.58
C THR A 273 -19.99 -40.80 -23.39
N VAL A 274 -19.71 -41.29 -22.17
CA VAL A 274 -19.33 -42.68 -21.85
C VAL A 274 -19.45 -42.92 -20.33
N VAL A 275 -19.71 -44.17 -19.92
CA VAL A 275 -20.13 -44.63 -18.58
C VAL A 275 -19.09 -45.60 -17.97
N ASN A 276 -18.97 -45.63 -16.63
CA ASN A 276 -18.77 -46.81 -15.74
C ASN A 276 -18.42 -46.34 -14.31
N THR A 277 -19.28 -46.38 -13.28
CA THR A 277 -19.81 -47.51 -12.46
C THR A 277 -18.87 -48.06 -11.36
N THR A 278 -19.20 -47.78 -10.08
CA THR A 278 -19.18 -48.67 -8.86
C THR A 278 -17.89 -49.45 -8.48
N SER A 279 -17.51 -49.75 -7.24
CA SER A 279 -18.03 -49.64 -5.84
C SER A 279 -16.85 -49.99 -4.87
N THR A 280 -16.89 -50.06 -3.53
CA THR A 280 -17.94 -50.10 -2.47
C THR A 280 -17.32 -49.66 -1.11
N ASP A 281 -18.12 -49.42 -0.08
CA ASP A 281 -17.70 -49.18 1.32
C ASP A 281 -17.10 -50.40 2.05
N THR A 282 -16.30 -50.14 3.09
CA THR A 282 -16.51 -50.73 4.45
C THR A 282 -16.04 -49.77 5.55
N LYS A 283 -16.81 -49.71 6.64
CA LYS A 283 -16.44 -49.10 7.93
C LYS A 283 -15.92 -50.19 8.87
N ASP A 284 -15.21 -49.81 9.94
CA ASP A 284 -15.55 -50.32 11.28
C ASP A 284 -15.00 -49.45 12.43
N ASN A 285 -15.67 -49.54 13.59
CA ASN A 285 -15.49 -48.67 14.77
C ASN A 285 -14.55 -49.29 15.83
N SER A 286 -14.09 -48.49 16.82
CA SER A 286 -14.64 -48.53 18.21
C SER A 286 -13.75 -47.88 19.29
N THR A 287 -14.41 -47.18 20.23
CA THR A 287 -14.13 -46.98 21.68
C THR A 287 -12.74 -46.48 22.14
N ASP A 288 -12.59 -45.30 22.77
CA ASP A 288 -13.12 -44.82 24.08
C ASP A 288 -12.35 -45.35 25.30
N GLU A 289 -11.57 -44.47 25.98
CA GLU A 289 -11.95 -43.93 27.30
C GLU A 289 -11.01 -42.79 27.78
N GLN A 290 -11.46 -42.04 28.79
CA GLN A 290 -10.89 -40.77 29.27
C GLN A 290 -9.83 -40.96 30.38
N ILE A 291 -9.05 -39.91 30.70
CA ILE A 291 -8.97 -39.29 32.05
C ILE A 291 -8.12 -38.00 32.04
N LEU A 292 -8.82 -36.89 32.31
CA LEU A 292 -8.51 -35.72 33.16
C LEU A 292 -7.10 -35.09 33.26
N SER A 293 -7.05 -33.77 33.00
CA SER A 293 -6.24 -32.70 33.65
C SER A 293 -4.70 -32.87 33.74
N THR A 294 -3.88 -31.91 33.32
CA THR A 294 -3.85 -30.53 33.85
C THR A 294 -3.38 -29.47 32.83
N SER A 295 -3.64 -28.20 33.16
CA SER A 295 -3.30 -27.02 32.37
C SER A 295 -1.92 -26.47 32.71
N GLU A 296 -0.97 -26.54 31.77
CA GLU A 296 0.27 -25.74 31.81
C GLU A 296 0.65 -25.17 30.44
N ASN A 297 1.39 -24.07 30.48
CA ASN A 297 1.67 -23.17 29.36
C ASN A 297 2.27 -23.88 28.13
N LYS A 298 1.79 -23.52 26.93
CA LYS A 298 2.51 -23.77 25.68
C LYS A 298 3.00 -22.47 25.10
N ASP A 299 4.28 -22.21 25.28
CA ASP A 299 5.03 -21.28 24.44
C ASP A 299 4.80 -21.60 22.96
N LYS A 300 4.67 -20.55 22.16
CA LYS A 300 4.62 -20.70 20.70
C LYS A 300 5.94 -21.28 20.23
N LYS A 301 5.96 -22.56 19.84
CA LYS A 301 7.07 -23.10 19.06
C LYS A 301 7.18 -22.30 17.77
N GLU A 302 8.28 -21.58 17.63
CA GLU A 302 8.72 -21.10 16.32
C GLU A 302 8.95 -22.35 15.45
N GLU A 303 8.25 -22.42 14.32
CA GLU A 303 8.57 -23.40 13.29
C GLU A 303 9.94 -23.03 12.71
N ASN A 304 10.95 -23.79 13.11
CA ASN A 304 12.31 -23.65 12.62
C ASN A 304 12.36 -24.17 11.17
N CYS A 305 11.88 -23.32 10.25
CA CYS A 305 11.82 -23.61 8.83
C CYS A 305 13.22 -23.55 8.21
N ASP A 306 13.47 -24.43 7.25
CA ASP A 306 14.77 -24.50 6.59
C ASP A 306 15.06 -23.20 5.84
N SER A 307 16.31 -22.76 5.84
CA SER A 307 16.78 -21.56 5.15
C SER A 307 16.44 -21.57 3.65
N ASP A 308 16.48 -22.74 3.00
CA ASP A 308 16.10 -22.90 1.60
C ASP A 308 14.56 -22.83 1.39
N ASP A 309 13.76 -23.29 2.36
CA ASP A 309 12.29 -23.18 2.37
C ASP A 309 11.84 -21.71 2.58
N ILE A 310 12.57 -20.94 3.39
CA ILE A 310 12.34 -19.50 3.54
C ILE A 310 12.71 -18.75 2.24
N LEU A 311 13.91 -19.01 1.69
CA LEU A 311 14.36 -18.31 0.49
C LEU A 311 13.46 -18.61 -0.71
N SER A 312 13.11 -19.89 -0.93
CA SER A 312 12.17 -20.28 -1.99
C SER A 312 10.77 -19.70 -1.77
N PHE A 313 10.31 -19.55 -0.52
CA PHE A 313 9.07 -18.81 -0.23
C PHE A 313 9.14 -17.36 -0.70
N TYR A 314 10.21 -16.59 -0.41
CA TYR A 314 10.28 -15.19 -0.86
C TYR A 314 10.51 -15.04 -2.37
N LEU A 315 11.20 -15.99 -3.00
CA LEU A 315 11.49 -15.99 -4.44
C LEU A 315 10.35 -16.54 -5.33
N SER A 316 9.34 -17.19 -4.73
CA SER A 316 8.16 -17.68 -5.46
C SER A 316 7.34 -16.51 -6.05
N SER A 317 6.96 -16.65 -7.32
CA SER A 317 6.07 -15.74 -8.03
C SER A 317 4.59 -16.00 -7.75
N ASP A 318 4.26 -17.07 -7.03
CA ASP A 318 2.88 -17.46 -6.77
C ASP A 318 2.23 -16.43 -5.82
N PRO A 319 0.95 -16.08 -6.01
CA PRO A 319 0.24 -15.26 -5.05
C PRO A 319 0.14 -16.01 -3.71
N LEU A 320 0.23 -15.27 -2.59
CA LEU A 320 -0.13 -15.86 -1.30
C LEU A 320 -1.62 -16.27 -1.34
N PRO A 321 -1.99 -17.41 -0.71
CA PRO A 321 -3.39 -17.79 -0.55
C PRO A 321 -4.16 -16.63 0.06
N ARG A 322 -5.30 -16.27 -0.54
CA ARG A 322 -6.20 -15.26 0.06
C ARG A 322 -6.89 -15.92 1.26
N PRO A 323 -6.71 -15.39 2.48
CA PRO A 323 -7.38 -15.95 3.65
C PRO A 323 -8.91 -15.80 3.50
N LEU A 324 -9.66 -16.69 4.14
CA LEU A 324 -11.10 -16.51 4.30
C LEU A 324 -11.36 -15.24 5.11
N THR A 325 -12.29 -14.40 4.65
CA THR A 325 -12.62 -13.14 5.33
C THR A 325 -14.12 -12.95 5.49
N LYS A 326 -14.55 -12.45 6.65
CA LYS A 326 -15.92 -11.98 6.90
C LYS A 326 -15.98 -10.45 6.79
N LYS A 327 -17.11 -9.92 6.33
CA LYS A 327 -17.33 -8.47 6.22
C LYS A 327 -17.48 -7.85 7.61
N ILE A 328 -16.94 -6.65 7.80
CA ILE A 328 -17.15 -5.88 9.03
C ILE A 328 -18.55 -5.27 8.97
N SER A 329 -19.37 -5.51 10.00
CA SER A 329 -20.75 -5.03 10.04
C SER A 329 -20.84 -3.51 9.98
N ASN A 330 -21.76 -2.98 9.15
CA ASN A 330 -21.91 -1.55 8.83
C ASN A 330 -20.68 -0.85 8.21
N LEU A 331 -19.62 -1.60 7.87
CA LEU A 331 -18.35 -1.11 7.33
C LEU A 331 -17.89 -2.01 6.16
N SER A 332 -18.84 -2.66 5.48
CA SER A 332 -18.59 -3.71 4.48
C SER A 332 -18.11 -3.18 3.13
N THR A 333 -18.21 -1.86 2.93
CA THR A 333 -17.69 -1.13 1.77
C THR A 333 -16.97 0.16 2.19
N SER A 334 -16.09 0.67 1.33
CA SER A 334 -15.38 1.95 1.53
C SER A 334 -16.34 3.14 1.72
N ARG A 335 -17.47 3.11 1.02
CA ARG A 335 -18.54 4.11 1.11
C ARG A 335 -19.28 4.05 2.45
N GLU A 336 -19.57 2.86 2.94
CA GLU A 336 -20.13 2.65 4.28
C GLU A 336 -19.16 3.09 5.37
N HIS A 337 -17.86 2.80 5.23
CA HIS A 337 -16.84 3.26 6.18
C HIS A 337 -16.85 4.78 6.34
N VAL A 338 -16.78 5.54 5.25
CA VAL A 338 -16.80 7.02 5.32
C VAL A 338 -18.13 7.55 5.89
N LEU A 339 -19.26 6.91 5.56
CA LEU A 339 -20.57 7.28 6.11
C LEU A 339 -20.68 7.00 7.62
N TYR A 340 -20.22 5.83 8.08
CA TYR A 340 -20.22 5.43 9.48
C TYR A 340 -19.31 6.33 10.32
N VAL A 341 -18.07 6.57 9.86
CA VAL A 341 -17.14 7.48 10.55
C VAL A 341 -17.73 8.89 10.65
N TYR A 342 -18.40 9.37 9.60
CA TYR A 342 -19.09 10.65 9.68
C TYR A 342 -20.18 10.64 10.75
N ASP A 343 -21.15 9.72 10.67
CA ASP A 343 -22.30 9.69 11.57
C ASP A 343 -21.94 9.39 13.03
N GLN A 344 -20.89 8.60 13.28
CA GLN A 344 -20.53 8.12 14.63
C GLN A 344 -19.36 8.85 15.28
N ILE A 345 -18.49 9.52 14.51
CA ILE A 345 -17.27 10.15 15.03
C ILE A 345 -17.23 11.65 14.68
N ILE A 346 -17.35 12.02 13.40
CA ILE A 346 -17.18 13.41 12.94
C ILE A 346 -18.30 14.32 13.45
N THR A 347 -19.54 13.83 13.49
CA THR A 347 -20.70 14.53 14.08
C THR A 347 -20.55 14.90 15.56
N LYS A 348 -19.61 14.27 16.28
CA LYS A 348 -19.31 14.52 17.70
C LYS A 348 -18.17 15.53 17.91
N SER A 349 -17.49 15.95 16.83
CA SER A 349 -16.45 16.98 16.91
C SER A 349 -17.08 18.36 17.18
N PRO A 350 -16.51 19.19 18.08
CA PRO A 350 -16.97 20.56 18.29
C PRO A 350 -16.49 21.53 17.19
N ALA A 351 -15.70 21.05 16.22
CA ALA A 351 -15.15 21.83 15.11
C ALA A 351 -16.26 22.50 14.29
N LYS A 352 -16.22 23.83 14.20
CA LYS A 352 -17.21 24.62 13.46
C LYS A 352 -17.04 24.49 11.95
N LYS A 353 -15.85 24.10 11.48
CA LYS A 353 -15.49 23.97 10.07
C LYS A 353 -14.72 22.68 9.75
N PHE A 354 -15.13 22.01 8.68
CA PHE A 354 -14.49 20.81 8.14
C PHE A 354 -13.71 21.11 6.86
N TYR A 355 -12.47 20.64 6.80
CA TYR A 355 -11.61 20.65 5.62
C TYR A 355 -11.38 19.20 5.20
N ILE A 356 -11.47 18.87 3.91
CA ILE A 356 -11.38 17.47 3.46
C ILE A 356 -10.30 17.34 2.39
N VAL A 357 -9.40 16.37 2.56
CA VAL A 357 -8.47 15.93 1.52
C VAL A 357 -8.83 14.50 1.11
N ALA A 358 -9.17 14.32 -0.16
CA ALA A 358 -9.63 13.05 -0.71
C ALA A 358 -8.78 12.62 -1.90
N HIS A 359 -8.01 11.55 -1.73
CA HIS A 359 -7.12 11.02 -2.76
C HIS A 359 -7.79 9.91 -3.57
N SER A 360 -7.60 9.87 -4.90
CA SER A 360 -7.99 8.74 -5.74
C SER A 360 -9.47 8.34 -5.53
N ALA A 361 -9.76 7.06 -5.28
CA ALA A 361 -11.10 6.55 -4.94
C ALA A 361 -11.72 7.09 -3.63
N GLY A 362 -10.95 7.77 -2.77
CA GLY A 362 -11.46 8.49 -1.60
C GLY A 362 -12.44 9.60 -1.99
N GLY A 363 -12.32 10.17 -3.20
CA GLY A 363 -13.26 11.15 -3.72
C GLY A 363 -14.65 10.58 -3.99
N ASP A 364 -14.76 9.35 -4.48
CA ASP A 364 -16.05 8.66 -4.66
C ASP A 364 -16.71 8.39 -3.30
N CYS A 365 -15.92 8.02 -2.29
CA CYS A 365 -16.40 7.84 -0.92
C CYS A 365 -16.91 9.17 -0.33
N LEU A 366 -16.22 10.29 -0.60
CA LEU A 366 -16.67 11.63 -0.24
C LEU A 366 -17.95 12.02 -0.98
N MET A 367 -18.05 11.78 -2.28
CA MET A 367 -19.27 12.06 -3.06
C MET A 367 -20.47 11.25 -2.53
N TYR A 368 -20.26 10.01 -2.11
CA TYR A 368 -21.29 9.20 -1.46
C TYR A 368 -21.75 9.81 -0.12
N LEU A 369 -20.81 10.26 0.73
CA LEU A 369 -21.12 10.96 1.97
C LEU A 369 -21.92 12.24 1.72
N LEU A 370 -21.47 13.10 0.81
CA LEU A 370 -22.16 14.35 0.47
C LEU A 370 -23.60 14.07 0.01
N ARG A 371 -23.81 13.13 -0.92
CA ARG A 371 -25.14 12.74 -1.40
C ARG A 371 -26.06 12.16 -0.32
N LYS A 372 -25.50 11.54 0.73
CA LYS A 372 -26.27 10.92 1.82
C LYS A 372 -26.45 11.82 3.04
N ARG A 373 -25.66 12.90 3.20
CA ARG A 373 -25.61 13.73 4.41
C ARG A 373 -25.51 15.24 4.13
N GLN A 374 -25.83 15.70 2.92
CA GLN A 374 -25.68 17.12 2.50
C GLN A 374 -26.19 18.11 3.55
N ASP A 375 -27.38 17.88 4.12
CA ASP A 375 -28.06 18.79 5.04
C ASP A 375 -27.34 18.91 6.39
N LYS A 376 -26.50 17.93 6.74
CA LYS A 376 -25.68 17.91 7.95
C LYS A 376 -24.24 18.37 7.70
N ILE A 377 -23.65 18.01 6.56
CA ILE A 377 -22.22 18.27 6.30
C ILE A 377 -21.97 19.64 5.67
N LEU A 378 -22.79 20.07 4.70
CA LEU A 378 -22.55 21.33 3.96
C LEU A 378 -22.52 22.60 4.83
N PRO A 379 -23.34 22.76 5.90
CA PRO A 379 -23.28 23.97 6.75
C PRO A 379 -21.90 24.18 7.42
N ASN A 380 -21.23 23.08 7.76
CA ASN A 380 -19.92 23.08 8.42
C ASN A 380 -18.76 22.80 7.46
N LEU A 381 -19.00 22.31 6.25
CA LEU A 381 -17.95 22.10 5.26
C LEU A 381 -17.36 23.44 4.80
N ALA A 382 -16.05 23.61 4.96
CA ALA A 382 -15.31 24.79 4.51
C ALA A 382 -14.83 24.60 3.07
N LYS A 383 -13.93 23.64 2.85
CA LYS A 383 -13.25 23.40 1.56
C LYS A 383 -12.93 21.92 1.35
N ILE A 384 -12.89 21.50 0.09
CA ILE A 384 -12.41 20.18 -0.33
C ILE A 384 -11.18 20.35 -1.23
N ALA A 385 -10.14 19.57 -1.00
CA ALA A 385 -9.08 19.34 -1.96
C ALA A 385 -9.07 17.87 -2.39
N PHE A 386 -9.19 17.66 -3.70
CA PHE A 386 -9.01 16.35 -4.32
C PHE A 386 -7.57 16.19 -4.79
N THR A 387 -6.98 15.01 -4.62
CA THR A 387 -5.65 14.68 -5.16
C THR A 387 -5.77 13.48 -6.11
N ASP A 388 -5.62 13.76 -7.41
CA ASP A 388 -5.77 12.84 -8.54
C ASP A 388 -6.91 11.83 -8.37
N SER A 389 -8.11 12.36 -8.17
CA SER A 389 -9.25 11.67 -7.58
C SER A 389 -10.34 11.32 -8.58
N VAL A 390 -10.98 10.18 -8.34
CA VAL A 390 -12.23 9.80 -9.01
C VAL A 390 -13.40 10.47 -8.28
N HIS A 391 -13.96 11.52 -8.88
CA HIS A 391 -15.19 12.16 -8.42
C HIS A 391 -15.91 12.86 -9.59
N SER A 392 -17.23 13.00 -9.51
CA SER A 392 -18.04 13.66 -10.54
C SER A 392 -19.33 14.23 -9.97
N LEU A 393 -19.77 15.37 -10.50
CA LEU A 393 -21.10 15.92 -10.28
C LEU A 393 -22.09 15.26 -11.24
N LEU A 394 -23.20 14.75 -10.71
CA LEU A 394 -24.28 14.15 -11.48
C LEU A 394 -25.38 15.18 -11.77
N PRO A 395 -26.18 14.99 -12.84
CA PRO A 395 -27.34 15.86 -13.11
C PRO A 395 -28.31 15.97 -11.92
N LEU A 396 -28.47 14.87 -11.17
CA LEU A 396 -29.34 14.77 -9.99
C LEU A 396 -28.72 15.31 -8.69
N ASP A 397 -27.44 15.71 -8.66
CA ASP A 397 -26.88 16.33 -7.46
C ASP A 397 -27.54 17.69 -7.18
N SER A 398 -27.64 18.06 -5.91
CA SER A 398 -28.30 19.29 -5.50
C SER A 398 -27.56 20.55 -5.99
N ASN A 399 -28.27 21.67 -6.06
CA ASN A 399 -27.66 22.94 -6.45
C ASN A 399 -26.66 23.40 -5.38
N GLU A 400 -26.89 23.05 -4.13
CA GLU A 400 -26.04 23.29 -2.97
C GLU A 400 -24.69 22.59 -3.15
N ILE A 401 -24.67 21.30 -3.51
CA ILE A 401 -23.43 20.56 -3.82
C ILE A 401 -22.73 21.17 -5.05
N LYS A 402 -23.45 21.42 -6.15
CA LYS A 402 -22.88 21.99 -7.38
C LYS A 402 -22.26 23.37 -7.16
N ASN A 403 -22.93 24.24 -6.41
CA ASN A 403 -22.44 25.57 -6.05
C ASN A 403 -21.25 25.49 -5.09
N PHE A 404 -21.29 24.56 -4.11
CA PHE A 404 -20.16 24.32 -3.21
C PHE A 404 -18.91 23.92 -4.00
N PHE A 405 -19.03 22.98 -4.94
CA PHE A 405 -17.89 22.52 -5.75
C PHE A 405 -17.27 23.64 -6.59
N LYS A 406 -18.11 24.50 -7.17
CA LYS A 406 -17.66 25.65 -7.96
C LYS A 406 -16.89 26.70 -7.13
N ALA A 407 -17.20 26.84 -5.84
CA ALA A 407 -16.63 27.90 -4.98
C ALA A 407 -15.55 27.42 -4.01
N ASN A 408 -15.64 26.16 -3.54
CA ASN A 408 -14.91 25.65 -2.37
C ASN A 408 -14.25 24.28 -2.59
N ALA A 409 -14.21 23.77 -3.84
CA ALA A 409 -13.45 22.57 -4.17
C ALA A 409 -12.34 22.87 -5.21
N ILE A 410 -11.22 22.15 -5.09
CA ILE A 410 -10.11 22.17 -6.04
C ILE A 410 -9.61 20.74 -6.27
N HIS A 411 -9.04 20.46 -7.44
CA HIS A 411 -8.50 19.16 -7.80
C HIS A 411 -7.05 19.28 -8.25
N PHE A 412 -6.12 18.76 -7.45
CA PHE A 412 -4.70 18.63 -7.80
C PHE A 412 -4.50 17.35 -8.63
N VAL A 413 -4.38 17.49 -9.95
CA VAL A 413 -4.25 16.37 -10.91
C VAL A 413 -2.79 16.02 -11.20
N ALA A 414 -2.54 14.77 -11.58
CA ALA A 414 -1.24 14.34 -12.08
C ALA A 414 -0.87 15.12 -13.36
N SER A 415 0.30 15.77 -13.37
CA SER A 415 0.79 16.58 -14.49
C SER A 415 2.29 16.88 -14.35
N ASP A 416 3.00 17.01 -15.48
CA ASP A 416 4.39 17.48 -15.55
C ASP A 416 4.53 19.01 -15.28
N GLU A 417 3.42 19.72 -15.17
CA GLU A 417 3.40 21.17 -14.95
C GLU A 417 3.72 21.56 -13.49
N PRO A 418 4.27 22.76 -13.22
CA PRO A 418 4.53 23.23 -11.87
C PRO A 418 3.29 23.20 -10.95
N MET A 419 3.50 22.82 -9.69
CA MET A 419 2.43 22.72 -8.67
C MET A 419 1.58 24.00 -8.60
N GLY A 420 0.27 23.83 -8.66
CA GLY A 420 -0.70 24.93 -8.64
C GLY A 420 -0.97 25.60 -10.00
N LYS A 421 -0.27 25.26 -11.09
CA LYS A 421 -0.62 25.75 -12.44
C LYS A 421 -2.03 25.27 -12.81
N LEU A 422 -2.87 26.17 -13.32
CA LEU A 422 -4.20 25.82 -13.84
C LEU A 422 -4.08 24.81 -14.99
N ILE A 423 -4.88 23.74 -14.93
CA ILE A 423 -4.95 22.71 -15.97
C ILE A 423 -6.27 22.86 -16.74
N ASP A 424 -6.18 23.62 -17.83
CA ASP A 424 -7.28 23.79 -18.79
C ASP A 424 -7.07 22.80 -19.94
N TYR A 425 -7.47 21.54 -19.74
CA TYR A 425 -7.57 20.59 -20.84
C TYR A 425 -8.65 21.07 -21.82
N VAL A 426 -8.47 20.80 -23.12
CA VAL A 426 -9.56 20.92 -24.09
C VAL A 426 -10.54 19.78 -23.84
N TYR A 427 -11.41 19.98 -22.86
CA TYR A 427 -12.45 19.04 -22.48
C TYR A 427 -13.45 18.90 -23.63
N ASP A 428 -13.52 17.71 -24.23
CA ASP A 428 -14.64 17.37 -25.10
C ASP A 428 -15.95 17.24 -24.28
N PHE A 429 -17.06 16.97 -24.96
CA PHE A 429 -18.37 16.86 -24.31
C PHE A 429 -18.48 15.71 -23.28
N SER A 430 -17.50 14.80 -23.17
CA SER A 430 -17.53 13.63 -22.29
C SER A 430 -16.95 13.86 -20.89
N ARG A 431 -16.05 14.82 -20.69
CA ARG A 431 -15.42 15.08 -19.38
C ARG A 431 -15.46 16.56 -19.01
N ARG A 432 -16.51 17.00 -18.31
CA ARG A 432 -16.46 18.29 -17.58
C ARG A 432 -15.94 18.05 -16.16
N PRO A 433 -14.88 18.75 -15.71
CA PRO A 433 -14.37 18.58 -14.35
C PRO A 433 -15.39 19.08 -13.33
N ALA A 434 -15.44 18.45 -12.16
CA ALA A 434 -16.40 18.78 -11.11
C ALA A 434 -16.07 20.11 -10.39
N CYS A 435 -14.80 20.47 -10.36
CA CYS A 435 -14.26 21.71 -9.80
C CYS A 435 -12.99 22.12 -10.58
N GLN A 436 -12.26 23.15 -10.15
CA GLN A 436 -11.07 23.61 -10.86
C GLN A 436 -9.92 22.59 -10.76
N GLU A 437 -9.39 22.13 -11.90
CA GLU A 437 -8.19 21.29 -11.96
C GLU A 437 -6.91 22.15 -12.00
N VAL A 438 -5.93 21.82 -11.16
CA VAL A 438 -4.59 22.41 -11.10
C VAL A 438 -3.53 21.32 -10.99
N SER A 439 -2.29 21.57 -11.41
CA SER A 439 -1.23 20.58 -11.31
C SER A 439 -0.90 20.25 -9.85
N ALA A 440 -0.78 18.97 -9.54
CA ALA A 440 -0.18 18.49 -8.30
C ALA A 440 1.35 18.72 -8.23
N GLY A 441 2.00 19.02 -9.36
CA GLY A 441 3.46 19.17 -9.47
C GLY A 441 4.21 17.87 -9.77
N HIS A 442 3.51 16.79 -10.15
CA HIS A 442 4.12 15.51 -10.51
C HIS A 442 3.20 14.68 -11.44
N PRO A 443 3.73 13.99 -12.47
CA PRO A 443 2.93 13.28 -13.48
C PRO A 443 2.43 11.88 -13.05
N LYS A 444 2.88 11.36 -11.90
CA LYS A 444 2.45 10.06 -11.38
C LYS A 444 1.38 10.19 -10.30
N HIS A 445 0.27 9.47 -10.48
CA HIS A 445 -0.89 9.39 -9.58
C HIS A 445 -0.52 9.33 -8.10
N GLU A 446 0.35 8.39 -7.74
CA GLU A 446 0.68 8.03 -6.37
C GLU A 446 1.51 9.09 -5.63
N TYR A 447 2.08 10.07 -6.35
CA TYR A 447 2.89 11.16 -5.80
C TYR A 447 2.05 12.42 -5.54
N THR A 448 0.87 12.53 -6.16
CA THR A 448 0.09 13.78 -6.21
C THR A 448 -0.28 14.32 -4.83
N SER A 449 -0.63 13.45 -3.88
CA SER A 449 -0.91 13.85 -2.49
C SER A 449 0.32 14.42 -1.80
N GLY A 450 1.50 13.80 -1.93
CA GLY A 450 2.73 14.30 -1.31
C GLY A 450 3.19 15.65 -1.90
N TYR A 451 3.09 15.81 -3.22
CA TYR A 451 3.55 17.03 -3.90
C TYR A 451 2.57 18.21 -3.76
N SER A 452 1.26 17.95 -3.61
CA SER A 452 0.24 19.01 -3.53
C SER A 452 0.07 19.64 -2.14
N VAL A 453 0.73 19.15 -1.08
CA VAL A 453 0.57 19.61 0.32
C VAL A 453 0.55 21.14 0.44
N GLN A 454 1.55 21.83 -0.13
CA GLN A 454 1.63 23.29 -0.05
C GLN A 454 0.44 23.97 -0.77
N GLY A 455 0.09 23.51 -1.97
CA GLY A 455 -1.05 24.05 -2.73
C GLY A 455 -2.38 23.81 -2.04
N VAL A 456 -2.58 22.65 -1.41
CA VAL A 456 -3.79 22.32 -0.65
C VAL A 456 -3.97 23.30 0.52
N PHE A 457 -2.92 23.54 1.31
CA PHE A 457 -3.03 24.45 2.45
C PHE A 457 -3.09 25.92 2.03
N GLN A 458 -2.45 26.32 0.93
CA GLN A 458 -2.64 27.63 0.33
C GLN A 458 -4.07 27.84 -0.20
N PHE A 459 -4.70 26.79 -0.75
CA PHE A 459 -6.11 26.84 -1.12
C PHE A 459 -7.03 26.89 0.09
N PHE A 460 -6.74 26.14 1.16
CA PHE A 460 -7.54 26.16 2.39
C PHE A 460 -7.45 27.52 3.11
N PHE A 461 -6.23 28.02 3.30
CA PHE A 461 -5.87 29.23 4.03
C PHE A 461 -5.05 30.17 3.13
N PRO A 462 -5.69 30.87 2.17
CA PRO A 462 -5.01 31.84 1.35
C PRO A 462 -4.46 32.98 2.22
N SER A 463 -3.22 33.38 1.97
CA SER A 463 -2.59 34.53 2.64
C SER A 463 -3.31 35.83 2.23
N ASP A 464 -3.66 36.67 3.21
CA ASP A 464 -4.19 38.01 2.97
C ASP A 464 -3.09 38.91 2.37
N LYS A 465 -3.00 38.95 1.04
CA LYS A 465 -2.09 39.82 0.29
C LYS A 465 -2.29 41.32 0.57
N THR A 466 -3.40 41.68 1.20
CA THR A 466 -3.77 43.06 1.54
C THR A 466 -2.92 43.69 2.64
N GLN A 467 -2.19 42.93 3.47
CA GLN A 467 -1.31 43.52 4.49
C GLN A 467 0.10 43.85 3.98
N ASP A 468 0.63 43.13 2.99
CA ASP A 468 1.97 43.39 2.45
C ASP A 468 2.02 44.68 1.60
N GLU A 469 0.97 44.97 0.81
CA GLU A 469 0.88 46.21 0.02
C GLU A 469 0.80 47.48 0.89
N ASP A 470 0.16 47.41 2.06
CA ASP A 470 0.11 48.54 3.01
C ASP A 470 1.46 48.72 3.75
N ILE A 471 2.23 47.66 3.97
CA ILE A 471 3.58 47.74 4.54
C ILE A 471 4.58 48.37 3.54
N GLU A 472 4.43 48.13 2.23
CA GLU A 472 5.22 48.84 1.21
C GLU A 472 4.78 50.31 1.05
N ARG A 473 3.49 50.63 1.14
CA ARG A 473 2.99 52.02 1.10
C ARG A 473 3.40 52.88 2.29
N ILE A 474 3.72 52.28 3.44
CA ILE A 474 4.22 53.00 4.63
C ILE A 474 5.76 53.20 4.55
N LYS A 475 6.43 52.66 3.50
CA LYS A 475 7.88 52.78 3.27
C LYS A 475 8.25 53.66 2.05
N LEU A 476 7.28 54.39 1.49
CA LEU A 476 7.44 55.41 0.45
C LEU A 476 6.95 56.77 0.96
#